data_AF-A0A9P7BP43-F1
#
_entry.id   AF-A0A9P7BP43-F1
#
_cell.length_a   1.000
_cell.length_b   1.000
_cell.length_c   1.000
_cell.angle_alpha   90.00
_cell.angle_beta   90.00
_cell.angle_gamma   90.00
#
_symmetry.space_group_name_H-M   'P 1'
#
loop_
_entity.id
_entity.type
_entity.pdbx_description
1 polymer ?
#
loop_
_entity_poly.entity_id
_entity_poly.type
_entity_poly.pdbx_seq_one_letter_code
_entity_poly.pdbx_strand_id
1 'polypeptide(L)'
;MDPETNLLGWSNRIDVQTGRIDKFGEGNYSERVLIVYSGIHYDALALAPTSDSPAEFDQTRFLTTDDDILTAARAIADSLRKSHKYTDVANFTLRCEQCKTGLKGEKDAHNHAAATGHTRFVEYQ
;
A
#
# COMPACT_ATOMS: atom_id res chain seq x y z
N MET A 1 -23.74 0.37 17.03
CA MET A 1 -22.73 -0.57 16.51
C MET A 1 -23.10 -0.82 15.08
N ASP A 2 -22.27 -0.38 14.16
CA ASP A 2 -22.41 -0.59 12.72
C ASP A 2 -21.95 -2.03 12.39
N PRO A 3 -22.80 -2.88 11.77
CA PRO A 3 -22.44 -4.25 11.41
C PRO A 3 -21.35 -4.36 10.32
N GLU A 4 -20.89 -3.27 9.70
CA GLU A 4 -19.92 -3.31 8.60
C GLU A 4 -18.43 -3.36 9.01
N THR A 5 -18.10 -3.34 10.30
CA THR A 5 -16.70 -3.31 10.77
C THR A 5 -16.12 -4.68 11.18
N ASN A 6 -16.59 -5.77 10.55
CA ASN A 6 -15.92 -7.07 10.68
C ASN A 6 -14.75 -7.18 9.68
N LEU A 7 -13.74 -6.31 9.82
CA LEU A 7 -12.50 -6.35 9.03
C LEU A 7 -11.53 -7.46 9.48
N LEU A 8 -12.02 -8.51 10.15
CA LEU A 8 -11.32 -9.78 10.27
C LEU A 8 -11.70 -10.62 9.06
N GLY A 9 -11.16 -10.27 7.89
CA GLY A 9 -11.34 -11.00 6.63
C GLY A 9 -9.99 -11.29 5.98
N TRP A 10 -9.92 -12.25 5.07
CA TRP A 10 -8.67 -12.51 4.35
C TRP A 10 -8.37 -11.33 3.42
N SER A 11 -7.15 -10.77 3.51
CA SER A 11 -6.65 -9.80 2.54
C SER A 11 -5.34 -10.26 1.91
N ASN A 12 -5.17 -9.89 0.64
CA ASN A 12 -3.88 -9.90 -0.02
C ASN A 12 -3.43 -8.46 -0.24
N ARG A 13 -2.36 -8.06 0.45
CA ARG A 13 -1.68 -6.78 0.21
C ARG A 13 -0.57 -7.00 -0.81
N ILE A 14 -0.54 -6.22 -1.88
CA ILE A 14 0.56 -6.18 -2.84
C ILE A 14 1.40 -4.92 -2.60
N ASP A 15 2.65 -5.13 -2.22
CA ASP A 15 3.65 -4.07 -2.08
C ASP A 15 4.17 -3.66 -3.46
N VAL A 16 3.94 -2.40 -3.86
CA VAL A 16 4.33 -1.92 -5.21
C VAL A 16 5.84 -1.95 -5.40
N GLN A 17 6.61 -1.57 -4.39
CA GLN A 17 8.07 -1.46 -4.50
C GLN A 17 8.70 -2.83 -4.80
N THR A 18 8.27 -3.87 -4.09
CA THR A 18 8.90 -5.20 -4.15
C THR A 18 8.13 -6.19 -5.01
N GLY A 19 6.83 -5.98 -5.23
CA GLY A 19 5.91 -6.96 -5.82
C GLY A 19 5.55 -8.10 -4.86
N ARG A 20 5.95 -8.02 -3.59
CA ARG A 20 5.62 -9.02 -2.58
C ARG A 20 4.13 -8.99 -2.27
N ILE A 21 3.53 -10.17 -2.12
CA ILE A 21 2.15 -10.32 -1.66
C ILE A 21 2.17 -10.82 -0.22
N ASP A 22 1.61 -10.02 0.68
CA ASP A 22 1.40 -10.41 2.08
C ASP A 22 -0.04 -10.90 2.24
N LYS A 23 -0.20 -12.09 2.83
CA LYS A 23 -1.50 -12.75 3.02
C LYS A 23 -1.88 -12.70 4.50
N PHE A 24 -3.03 -12.12 4.82
CA PHE A 24 -3.51 -12.00 6.20
C PHE A 24 -4.80 -12.80 6.37
N GLY A 25 -4.89 -13.68 7.36
CA GLY A 25 -6.11 -14.48 7.58
C GLY A 25 -6.28 -15.68 6.64
N GLU A 26 -5.23 -16.10 5.92
CA GLU A 26 -5.24 -17.27 5.02
C GLU A 26 -5.79 -18.53 5.72
N GLY A 27 -6.64 -19.29 5.02
CA GLY A 27 -7.21 -20.55 5.51
C GLY A 27 -8.47 -20.42 6.37
N ASN A 28 -8.86 -19.19 6.78
CA ASN A 28 -10.02 -18.97 7.66
C ASN A 28 -11.25 -18.41 6.93
N TYR A 29 -11.13 -18.06 5.65
CA TYR A 29 -12.18 -17.38 4.87
C TYR A 29 -12.23 -17.92 3.44
N SER A 30 -13.41 -17.88 2.82
CA SER A 30 -13.65 -18.25 1.42
C SER A 30 -13.51 -17.08 0.44
N GLU A 31 -13.46 -15.85 0.97
CA GLU A 31 -13.35 -14.62 0.20
C GLU A 31 -12.17 -13.78 0.70
N ARG A 32 -11.61 -13.00 -0.23
CA ARG A 32 -10.51 -12.07 -0.01
C ARG A 32 -10.80 -10.68 -0.56
N VAL A 33 -10.15 -9.69 0.02
CA VAL A 33 -10.00 -8.35 -0.57
C VAL A 33 -8.56 -8.13 -1.03
N LEU A 34 -8.38 -7.24 -2.01
CA LEU A 34 -7.07 -6.93 -2.59
C LEU A 34 -6.70 -5.48 -2.29
N ILE A 35 -5.50 -5.27 -1.80
CA ILE A 35 -5.01 -3.95 -1.37
C ILE A 35 -3.64 -3.71 -2.00
N VAL A 36 -3.41 -2.54 -2.57
CA VAL A 36 -2.10 -2.10 -3.04
C VAL A 36 -1.48 -1.17 -2.01
N TYR A 37 -0.19 -1.36 -1.74
CA TYR A 37 0.57 -0.53 -0.81
C TYR A 37 1.76 0.11 -1.52
N SER A 38 1.80 1.43 -1.50
CA SER A 38 2.83 2.23 -2.17
C SER A 38 4.05 2.56 -1.30
N GLY A 39 4.10 2.08 -0.05
CA GLY A 39 5.11 2.49 0.94
C GLY A 39 4.58 3.54 1.93
N ILE A 40 3.61 4.36 1.53
CA ILE A 40 2.99 5.38 2.41
C ILE A 40 1.46 5.42 2.35
N HIS A 41 0.85 4.86 1.31
CA HIS A 41 -0.60 4.81 1.13
C HIS A 41 -1.07 3.39 0.85
N TYR A 42 -2.30 3.11 1.28
CA TYR A 42 -3.05 1.90 0.98
C TYR A 42 -4.24 2.26 0.11
N ASP A 43 -4.39 1.57 -1.01
CA ASP A 43 -5.51 1.72 -1.93
C ASP A 43 -6.19 0.37 -2.15
N ALA A 44 -7.52 0.35 -2.18
CA ALA A 44 -8.29 -0.85 -2.50
C ALA A 44 -8.28 -1.12 -4.01
N LEU A 45 -8.19 -2.39 -4.40
CA LEU A 45 -8.44 -2.80 -5.77
C LEU A 45 -9.87 -3.31 -5.91
N ALA A 46 -10.50 -2.94 -7.02
CA ALA A 46 -11.82 -3.39 -7.39
C ALA A 46 -11.84 -3.80 -8.87
N LEU A 47 -12.75 -4.70 -9.22
CA LEU A 47 -13.00 -5.12 -10.59
C LEU A 47 -14.29 -4.47 -11.07
N ALA A 48 -14.16 -3.54 -12.01
CA ALA A 48 -15.30 -2.94 -12.69
C ALA A 48 -15.83 -3.92 -13.77
N PRO A 49 -17.16 -4.09 -13.93
CA PRO A 49 -17.74 -4.93 -14.97
C PRO A 49 -17.34 -4.49 -16.39
N THR A 50 -17.25 -3.18 -16.60
CA THR A 50 -16.73 -2.53 -17.82
C THR A 50 -15.99 -1.25 -17.46
N SER A 51 -15.20 -0.70 -18.38
CA SER A 51 -14.42 0.53 -18.17
C SER A 51 -15.25 1.76 -17.80
N ASP A 52 -16.51 1.80 -18.23
CA ASP A 52 -17.42 2.94 -18.05
C ASP A 52 -18.49 2.66 -16.98
N SER A 53 -18.38 1.53 -16.27
CA SER A 53 -19.33 1.18 -15.21
C SER A 53 -19.18 2.15 -14.01
N PRO A 54 -20.29 2.60 -13.40
CA PRO A 54 -20.24 3.31 -12.14
C PRO A 54 -19.59 2.47 -11.04
N ALA A 55 -18.82 3.11 -10.14
CA ALA A 55 -18.07 2.44 -9.08
C ALA A 55 -18.96 1.64 -8.10
N GLU A 56 -20.26 1.92 -8.03
CA GLU A 56 -21.21 1.13 -7.23
C GLU A 56 -21.34 -0.33 -7.71
N PHE A 57 -20.97 -0.61 -8.96
CA PHE A 57 -20.99 -1.96 -9.53
C PHE A 57 -19.64 -2.69 -9.40
N ASP A 58 -18.64 -2.03 -8.81
CA ASP A 58 -17.32 -2.63 -8.68
C ASP A 58 -17.34 -3.78 -7.68
N GLN A 59 -16.76 -4.91 -8.09
CA GLN A 59 -16.54 -6.04 -7.20
C GLN A 59 -15.25 -5.82 -6.40
N THR A 60 -15.35 -5.84 -5.07
CA THR A 60 -14.21 -5.64 -4.15
C THR A 60 -13.87 -6.90 -3.33
N ARG A 61 -14.75 -7.90 -3.36
CA ARG A 61 -14.60 -9.19 -2.64
C ARG A 61 -14.53 -10.31 -3.66
N PHE A 62 -13.49 -11.13 -3.57
CA PHE A 62 -13.20 -12.18 -4.54
C PHE A 62 -13.10 -13.52 -3.84
N LEU A 63 -13.47 -14.61 -4.53
CA LEU A 63 -13.21 -15.94 -4.00
C LEU A 63 -11.71 -16.17 -3.87
N THR A 64 -11.33 -16.91 -2.84
CA THR A 64 -9.91 -17.17 -2.55
C THR A 64 -9.27 -18.16 -3.51
N THR A 65 -10.11 -18.88 -4.26
CA THR A 65 -9.73 -19.79 -5.34
C THR A 65 -9.57 -19.10 -6.68
N ASP A 66 -9.94 -17.82 -6.80
CA ASP A 66 -9.81 -17.04 -8.04
C ASP A 66 -8.39 -16.50 -8.18
N ASP A 67 -7.47 -17.32 -8.68
CA ASP A 67 -6.06 -16.92 -8.83
C ASP A 67 -5.82 -15.97 -10.02
N ASP A 68 -6.80 -15.83 -10.93
CA ASP A 68 -6.75 -14.88 -12.02
C ASP A 68 -6.81 -13.44 -11.50
N ILE A 69 -7.64 -13.19 -10.48
CA ILE A 69 -7.70 -11.86 -9.85
C ILE A 69 -6.38 -11.45 -9.18
N LEU A 70 -5.65 -12.43 -8.58
CA LEU A 70 -4.33 -12.18 -8.02
C LEU A 70 -3.30 -11.87 -9.11
N THR A 71 -3.40 -12.55 -10.25
CA THR A 71 -2.54 -12.31 -11.40
C THR A 71 -2.76 -10.91 -11.97
N ALA A 72 -4.01 -10.48 -12.11
CA ALA A 72 -4.37 -9.12 -12.53
C ALA A 72 -3.85 -8.07 -11.54
N ALA A 73 -4.04 -8.27 -10.23
CA ALA A 73 -3.56 -7.35 -9.20
C ALA A 73 -2.04 -7.20 -9.21
N ARG A 74 -1.30 -8.30 -9.46
CA ARG A 74 0.16 -8.25 -9.60
C ARG A 74 0.59 -7.49 -10.85
N ALA A 75 -0.13 -7.63 -11.96
CA ALA A 75 0.14 -6.85 -13.17
C ALA A 75 -0.05 -5.34 -12.95
N ILE A 76 -1.07 -4.94 -12.17
CA ILE A 76 -1.27 -3.53 -11.77
C ILE A 76 -0.07 -3.05 -10.93
N ALA A 77 0.32 -3.79 -9.90
CA ALA A 77 1.46 -3.44 -9.07
C ALA A 77 2.77 -3.35 -9.87
N ASP A 78 2.99 -4.26 -10.82
CA ASP A 78 4.14 -4.21 -11.73
C ASP A 78 4.14 -2.96 -12.61
N SER A 79 2.97 -2.53 -13.10
CA SER A 79 2.83 -1.28 -13.86
C SER A 79 3.12 -0.04 -13.01
N LEU A 80 2.59 -0.01 -11.79
CA LEU A 80 2.85 1.06 -10.80
C LEU A 80 4.34 1.11 -10.43
N ARG A 81 4.97 -0.05 -10.26
CA ARG A 81 6.41 -0.14 -10.00
C ARG A 81 7.25 0.40 -11.15
N LYS A 82 6.94 0.00 -12.40
CA LYS A 82 7.65 0.49 -13.60
C LYS A 82 7.53 2.01 -13.74
N SER A 83 6.40 2.59 -13.33
CA SER A 83 6.16 4.03 -13.32
C SER A 83 6.62 4.73 -12.03
N HIS A 84 7.38 4.03 -11.17
CA HIS A 84 7.89 4.54 -9.89
C HIS A 84 6.81 5.17 -9.00
N LYS A 85 5.60 4.60 -9.01
CA LYS A 85 4.46 5.02 -8.16
C LYS A 85 4.52 4.35 -6.78
N TYR A 86 5.64 4.52 -6.10
CA TYR A 86 5.86 4.07 -4.72
C TYR A 86 6.89 4.99 -4.04
N THR A 87 6.90 4.97 -2.72
CA THR A 87 7.86 5.70 -1.88
C THR A 87 8.74 4.69 -1.16
N ASP A 88 10.04 4.70 -1.46
CA ASP A 88 11.02 3.89 -0.73
C ASP A 88 11.32 4.52 0.64
N VAL A 89 10.45 4.25 1.61
CA VAL A 89 10.56 4.78 2.98
C VAL A 89 11.87 4.38 3.69
N ALA A 90 12.58 3.37 3.18
CA ALA A 90 13.86 2.97 3.74
C ALA A 90 15.04 3.81 3.22
N ASN A 91 14.95 4.36 2.00
CA ASN A 91 16.10 5.00 1.35
C ASN A 91 15.87 6.42 0.83
N PHE A 92 14.65 6.95 0.89
CA PHE A 92 14.35 8.30 0.43
C PHE A 92 15.18 9.36 1.17
N THR A 93 15.52 10.43 0.46
CA THR A 93 16.32 11.53 1.00
C THR A 93 15.42 12.58 1.63
N LEU A 94 15.66 12.85 2.90
CA LEU A 94 14.90 13.78 3.71
C LEU A 94 15.78 14.94 4.18
N ARG A 95 15.25 16.15 4.19
CA ARG A 95 15.89 17.30 4.79
C ARG A 95 15.08 17.77 5.99
N CYS A 96 15.73 17.89 7.14
CA CYS A 96 15.12 18.57 8.28
C CYS A 96 14.99 20.06 7.97
N GLU A 97 13.78 20.61 7.99
CA GLU A 97 13.57 22.03 7.67
C GLU A 97 14.07 22.98 8.76
N GLN A 98 14.23 22.47 9.98
CA GLN A 98 14.64 23.23 11.16
C GLN A 98 16.16 23.43 11.24
N CYS A 99 16.96 22.39 10.96
CA CYS A 99 18.43 22.45 11.03
C CYS A 99 19.15 22.14 9.72
N LYS A 100 18.41 21.86 8.64
CA LYS A 100 18.92 21.60 7.29
C LYS A 100 19.77 20.34 7.13
N THR A 101 19.84 19.48 8.16
CA THR A 101 20.48 18.16 8.09
C THR A 101 19.80 17.28 7.04
N GLY A 102 20.61 16.66 6.17
CA GLY A 102 20.18 15.60 5.26
C GLY A 102 20.13 14.26 5.99
N LEU A 103 19.08 13.48 5.74
CA LEU A 103 18.72 12.24 6.42
C LEU A 103 18.34 11.20 5.38
N LYS A 104 18.57 9.92 5.67
CA LYS A 104 18.22 8.83 4.76
C LYS A 104 17.18 7.90 5.37
N GLY A 105 15.99 7.89 4.77
CA GLY A 105 14.89 7.05 5.17
C GLY A 105 14.23 7.47 6.49
N GLU A 106 13.16 6.76 6.82
CA GLU A 106 12.34 6.99 8.02
C GLU A 106 13.16 6.80 9.30
N LYS A 107 14.06 5.82 9.33
CA LYS A 107 14.86 5.49 10.52
C LYS A 107 15.73 6.67 10.96
N ASP A 108 16.42 7.31 10.02
CA ASP A 108 17.26 8.47 10.33
C ASP A 108 16.40 9.67 10.75
N ALA A 109 15.25 9.89 10.10
CA ALA A 109 14.31 10.94 10.50
C ALA A 109 13.76 10.73 11.91
N HIS A 110 13.40 9.50 12.27
CA HIS A 110 12.93 9.17 13.60
C HIS A 110 14.01 9.39 14.66
N ASN A 111 15.23 8.90 14.42
CA ASN A 111 16.37 9.11 15.32
C ASN A 111 16.68 10.60 15.49
N HIS A 112 16.66 11.36 14.40
CA HIS A 112 16.87 12.80 14.40
C HIS A 112 15.80 13.53 15.21
N ALA A 113 14.53 13.18 15.02
CA ALA A 113 13.42 13.74 15.79
C ALA A 113 13.56 13.43 17.29
N ALA A 114 13.92 12.19 17.64
CA ALA A 114 14.11 11.78 19.03
C ALA A 114 15.28 12.52 19.70
N ALA A 115 16.38 12.76 18.97
CA ALA A 115 17.57 13.42 19.52
C ALA A 115 17.44 14.95 19.59
N THR A 116 16.70 15.57 18.68
CA THR A 116 16.67 17.05 18.51
C THR A 116 15.32 17.69 18.80
N GLY A 117 14.24 16.91 18.85
CA GLY A 117 12.87 17.41 18.89
C GLY A 117 12.36 17.99 17.56
N HIS A 118 13.13 17.88 16.47
CA HIS A 118 12.72 18.37 15.16
C HIS A 118 11.73 17.41 14.48
N THR A 119 10.64 17.94 13.93
CA THR A 119 9.56 17.12 13.35
C THR A 119 9.17 17.54 11.93
N ARG A 120 9.80 18.60 11.38
CA ARG A 120 9.56 19.06 10.02
C ARG A 120 10.59 18.47 9.07
N PHE A 121 10.17 17.47 8.31
CA PHE A 121 10.99 16.79 7.29
C PHE A 121 10.34 16.96 5.93
N VAL A 122 11.17 17.25 4.92
CA VAL A 122 10.72 17.35 3.53
C VAL A 122 11.59 16.43 2.67
N GLU A 123 10.95 15.65 1.80
CA GLU A 123 11.66 14.87 0.79
C GLU A 123 12.30 15.82 -0.23
N TYR A 124 13.52 15.50 -0.67
CA TYR A 124 14.19 16.24 -1.73
C TYR A 124 14.90 15.27 -2.68
N GLN A 125 14.96 15.65 -3.96
CA GLN A 125 15.70 14.95 -5.01
C GLN A 125 17.03 15.65 -5.29
#